data_AF-A0AAV7ELY1-F1
#
_entry.id   AF-A0AAV7ELY1-F1
#
_cell.length_a   1.000
_cell.length_b   1.000
_cell.length_c   1.000
_cell.angle_alpha   90.00
_cell.angle_beta   90.00
_cell.angle_gamma   90.00
#
_symmetry.space_group_name_H-M   'P 1'
#
loop_
_entity.id
_entity.type
_entity.pdbx_description
1 polymer ?
#
loop_
_entity_poly.entity_id
_entity_poly.type
_entity_poly.pdbx_seq_one_letter_code
_entity_poly.pdbx_strand_id
1 'polypeptide(L)'
;MAEERLSIYRASRSIKREQNSLYNALRSIYEDSIFVAEIAELWRELPLVANLRCGLWYSSRFDATCYFKSTDGHCNNWSFNTSRLNLHVAHLCGIINVLCCAPTLC
;
A
#
# COMPACT_ATOMS: atom_id res chain seq x y z
N MET A 1 -26.44 -36.36 -15.37
CA MET A 1 -25.80 -35.72 -14.20
C MET A 1 -26.10 -34.24 -14.28
N ALA A 2 -26.91 -33.71 -13.36
CA ALA A 2 -27.33 -32.31 -13.40
C ALA A 2 -26.13 -31.42 -13.03
N GLU A 3 -25.73 -30.56 -13.95
CA GLU A 3 -24.72 -29.54 -13.75
C GLU A 3 -25.25 -28.53 -12.74
N GLU A 4 -24.81 -28.63 -11.48
CA GLU A 4 -25.19 -27.70 -10.41
C GLU A 4 -24.70 -26.30 -10.81
N ARG A 5 -25.59 -25.45 -11.32
CA ARG A 5 -25.25 -24.06 -11.68
C ARG A 5 -24.78 -23.34 -10.42
N LEU A 6 -23.47 -23.11 -10.34
CA LEU A 6 -22.88 -22.29 -9.29
C LEU A 6 -23.49 -20.89 -9.36
N SER A 7 -24.02 -20.41 -8.23
CA SER A 7 -24.42 -19.01 -8.14
C SER A 7 -23.20 -18.12 -8.34
N ILE A 8 -23.39 -16.95 -8.95
CA ILE A 8 -22.33 -15.95 -9.18
C ILE A 8 -21.53 -15.70 -7.89
N TYR A 9 -22.23 -15.64 -6.76
CA TYR A 9 -21.61 -15.47 -5.45
C TYR A 9 -20.66 -16.62 -5.06
N ARG A 10 -21.07 -17.88 -5.28
CA ARG A 10 -20.24 -19.06 -4.99
C ARG A 10 -19.03 -19.14 -5.92
N ALA A 11 -19.22 -18.87 -7.21
CA ALA A 11 -18.15 -18.82 -8.19
C ALA A 11 -17.10 -17.76 -7.82
N SER A 12 -17.52 -16.51 -7.55
CA SER A 12 -16.63 -15.43 -7.13
C SER A 12 -15.87 -15.75 -5.84
N ARG A 13 -16.51 -16.45 -4.89
CA ARG A 13 -15.85 -16.83 -3.64
C ARG A 13 -14.81 -17.94 -3.86
N SER A 14 -15.05 -18.89 -4.76
CA SER A 14 -14.06 -19.92 -5.12
C SER A 14 -12.83 -19.29 -5.75
N ILE A 15 -13.03 -18.41 -6.73
CA ILE A 15 -11.96 -17.67 -7.41
C ILE A 15 -11.12 -16.89 -6.40
N LYS A 16 -11.75 -16.13 -5.49
CA LYS A 16 -11.03 -15.39 -4.44
C LYS A 16 -10.20 -16.31 -3.54
N ARG A 17 -10.72 -17.50 -3.22
CA ARG A 17 -10.01 -18.48 -2.38
C ARG A 17 -8.78 -19.04 -3.10
N GLU A 18 -8.92 -19.35 -4.38
CA GLU A 18 -7.82 -19.83 -5.23
C GLU A 18 -6.74 -18.76 -5.44
N GLN A 19 -7.17 -17.49 -5.58
CA GLN A 19 -6.25 -16.36 -5.72
C GLN A 19 -5.51 -16.03 -4.41
N ASN A 20 -6.10 -16.29 -3.25
CA ASN A 20 -5.48 -16.03 -1.94
C ASN A 20 -4.54 -17.17 -1.50
N SER A 21 -3.70 -17.63 -2.42
CA SER A 21 -2.63 -18.58 -2.11
C SER A 21 -1.40 -17.84 -1.56
N LEU A 22 -0.60 -18.53 -0.74
CA LEU A 22 0.67 -18.00 -0.25
C LEU A 22 1.59 -17.57 -1.40
N TYR A 23 1.63 -18.37 -2.47
CA TYR A 23 2.41 -18.05 -3.66
C TYR A 23 1.97 -16.73 -4.29
N ASN A 24 0.66 -16.53 -4.50
CA ASN A 24 0.15 -15.29 -5.10
C ASN A 24 0.40 -14.08 -4.19
N ALA A 25 0.29 -14.25 -2.86
CA ALA A 25 0.60 -13.19 -1.91
C ALA A 25 2.08 -12.78 -2.01
N LEU A 26 3.00 -13.75 -1.95
CA LEU A 26 4.44 -13.48 -2.07
C LEU A 26 4.79 -12.90 -3.45
N ARG A 27 4.16 -13.38 -4.52
CA ARG A 27 4.35 -12.83 -5.87
C ARG A 27 3.88 -11.38 -5.93
N SER A 28 2.72 -11.04 -5.38
CA SER A 28 2.23 -9.66 -5.30
C SER A 28 3.21 -8.76 -4.57
N ILE A 29 3.73 -9.20 -3.42
CA ILE A 29 4.72 -8.44 -2.64
C ILE A 29 6.00 -8.20 -3.44
N TYR A 30 6.45 -9.21 -4.21
CA TYR A 30 7.65 -9.11 -5.04
C TYR A 30 7.46 -8.16 -6.23
N GLU A 31 6.31 -8.19 -6.89
CA GLU A 31 6.02 -7.23 -7.98
C GLU A 31 5.94 -5.80 -7.44
N ASP A 32 5.26 -5.60 -6.31
CA ASP A 32 5.15 -4.28 -5.66
C ASP A 32 6.54 -3.76 -5.24
N SER A 33 7.47 -4.63 -4.81
CA SER A 33 8.82 -4.21 -4.43
C SER A 33 9.66 -3.75 -5.62
N ILE A 34 9.52 -4.40 -6.78
CA ILE A 34 10.13 -3.96 -8.03
C ILE A 34 9.59 -2.58 -8.40
N PHE A 35 8.26 -2.43 -8.41
CA PHE A 35 7.62 -1.16 -8.74
C PHE A 35 8.08 -0.02 -7.82
N VAL A 36 8.12 -0.26 -6.50
CA VAL A 36 8.61 0.74 -5.55
C VAL A 36 10.07 1.13 -5.82
N ALA A 37 10.92 0.18 -6.18
CA ALA A 37 12.30 0.47 -6.55
C ALA A 37 12.39 1.34 -7.81
N GLU A 38 11.61 1.03 -8.85
CA GLU A 38 11.55 1.84 -10.09
C GLU A 38 11.10 3.28 -9.81
N ILE A 39 10.05 3.47 -9.01
CA ILE A 39 9.57 4.82 -8.68
C ILE A 39 10.60 5.57 -7.82
N ALA A 40 11.26 4.91 -6.87
CA ALA A 40 12.32 5.54 -6.08
C ALA A 40 13.50 5.99 -6.95
N GLU A 41 13.82 5.25 -8.01
CA GLU A 41 14.84 5.65 -9.00
C GLU A 41 14.39 6.79 -9.91
N LEU A 42 13.11 6.84 -10.29
CA LEU A 42 12.56 7.94 -11.08
C LEU A 42 12.50 9.25 -10.29
N TRP A 43 12.28 9.18 -8.97
CA TRP A 43 12.06 10.33 -8.10
C TRP A 43 13.08 10.40 -6.96
N ARG A 44 14.37 10.34 -7.29
CA ARG A 44 15.48 10.26 -6.31
C ARG A 44 15.55 11.40 -5.29
N GLU A 45 14.96 12.55 -5.62
CA GLU A 45 14.94 13.72 -4.74
C GLU A 45 13.87 13.59 -3.64
N LEU A 46 12.86 12.72 -3.83
CA LEU A 46 11.80 12.52 -2.86
C LEU A 46 12.21 11.42 -1.86
N PRO A 47 12.06 11.64 -0.55
CA PRO A 47 12.32 10.60 0.44
C PRO A 47 11.31 9.46 0.30
N LEU A 48 11.80 8.23 0.41
CA LEU A 48 11.02 7.02 0.37
C LEU A 48 10.50 6.68 1.77
N VAL A 49 9.19 6.82 1.96
CA VAL A 49 8.56 6.62 3.28
C VAL A 49 7.72 5.35 3.30
N ALA A 50 8.00 4.45 4.24
CA ALA A 50 7.22 3.22 4.43
C ALA A 50 5.96 3.48 5.27
N ASN A 51 4.78 3.14 4.74
CA ASN A 51 3.58 3.09 5.57
C ASN A 51 3.54 1.79 6.40
N LEU A 52 3.60 1.87 7.72
CA LEU A 52 3.62 0.71 8.62
C LEU A 52 2.32 -0.13 8.61
N ARG A 53 1.28 0.29 7.87
CA ARG A 53 0.10 -0.55 7.60
C ARG A 53 0.38 -1.69 6.61
N CYS A 54 1.29 -1.48 5.67
CA CYS A 54 1.46 -2.37 4.51
C CYS A 54 2.75 -2.15 3.70
N GLY A 55 3.38 -0.98 3.79
CA GLY A 55 4.51 -0.54 2.97
C GLY A 55 5.88 -1.12 3.32
N LEU A 56 6.07 -1.69 4.51
CA LEU A 56 7.40 -2.10 5.00
C LEU A 56 8.04 -3.25 4.18
N TRP A 57 7.24 -3.93 3.36
CA TRP A 57 7.64 -5.16 2.67
C TRP A 57 8.29 -4.86 1.31
N TYR A 58 8.18 -3.63 0.81
CA TYR A 58 8.48 -3.29 -0.58
C TYR A 58 9.89 -2.78 -0.83
N SER A 59 10.67 -2.47 0.21
CA SER A 59 12.07 -2.07 0.07
C SER A 59 12.87 -2.50 1.29
N SER A 60 14.17 -2.66 1.10
CA SER A 60 15.13 -2.92 2.19
C SER A 60 15.55 -1.64 2.91
N ARG A 61 15.29 -0.46 2.33
CA ARG A 61 15.70 0.85 2.87
C ARG A 61 14.60 1.88 2.67
N PHE A 62 14.38 2.67 3.71
CA PHE A 62 13.43 3.79 3.75
C PHE A 62 14.05 4.93 4.54
N ASP A 63 13.71 6.17 4.19
CA ASP A 63 14.18 7.37 4.88
C ASP A 63 13.39 7.64 6.15
N ALA A 64 12.12 7.23 6.16
CA ALA A 64 11.24 7.32 7.32
C ALA A 64 10.10 6.30 7.26
N THR A 65 9.33 6.22 8.34
CA THR A 65 8.11 5.40 8.42
C THR A 65 6.90 6.27 8.76
N CYS A 66 5.73 5.98 8.21
CA CYS A 66 4.48 6.67 8.51
C CYS A 66 3.35 5.68 8.85
N TYR A 67 2.20 6.20 9.27
CA TYR A 67 1.02 5.42 9.62
C TYR A 67 -0.24 6.10 9.08
N PHE A 68 -0.38 6.17 7.75
CA PHE A 68 -1.59 6.69 7.12
C PHE A 68 -2.67 5.61 7.03
N LYS A 69 -3.91 5.99 7.33
CA LYS A 69 -5.12 5.24 6.94
C LYS A 69 -5.57 5.69 5.55
N SER A 70 -6.33 4.86 4.86
CA SER A 70 -6.94 5.20 3.56
C SER A 70 -7.79 6.49 3.60
N THR A 71 -8.38 6.80 4.75
CA THR A 71 -9.20 8.00 4.96
C THR A 71 -8.39 9.30 5.07
N ASP A 72 -7.09 9.21 5.33
CA ASP A 72 -6.27 10.39 5.64
C ASP A 72 -5.90 11.17 4.35
N GLY A 73 -6.19 10.61 3.17
CA GLY A 73 -5.95 11.24 1.86
C GLY A 73 -7.20 11.81 1.18
N HIS A 74 -8.39 11.73 1.79
CA HIS A 74 -9.61 12.29 1.19
C HIS A 74 -9.67 13.82 1.38
N CYS A 75 -9.91 14.55 0.28
CA CYS A 75 -10.19 15.98 0.33
C CYS A 75 -11.31 16.28 1.33
N ASN A 76 -11.08 17.26 2.21
CA ASN A 76 -11.95 17.67 3.32
C ASN A 76 -11.99 16.76 4.56
N ASN A 77 -11.23 15.67 4.62
CA ASN A 77 -11.09 14.90 5.85
C ASN A 77 -9.78 15.27 6.59
N TRP A 78 -9.85 16.30 7.43
CA TRP A 78 -8.72 16.81 8.22
C TRP A 78 -8.60 16.16 9.60
N SER A 79 -9.18 14.96 9.76
CA SER A 79 -9.21 14.25 11.04
C SER A 79 -7.84 13.62 11.32
N PHE A 80 -6.86 14.44 11.72
CA PHE A 80 -5.56 13.94 12.14
C PHE A 80 -5.71 13.07 13.40
N ASN A 81 -5.23 11.83 13.32
CA ASN A 81 -5.20 10.95 14.47
C ASN A 81 -4.25 11.52 15.53
N THR A 82 -4.79 11.96 16.66
CA THR A 82 -4.03 12.58 17.76
C THR A 82 -3.10 11.60 18.48
N SER A 83 -3.30 10.30 18.32
CA SER A 83 -2.47 9.27 18.97
C SER A 83 -1.23 8.88 18.14
N ARG A 84 -1.25 9.10 16.82
CA ARG A 84 -0.17 8.74 15.89
C ARG A 84 -0.02 9.83 14.83
N LEU A 85 0.46 10.99 15.27
CA LEU A 85 0.72 12.14 14.42
C LEU A 85 1.93 11.86 13.52
N ASN A 86 1.71 11.80 12.19
CA ASN A 86 2.77 11.70 11.18
C ASN A 86 3.47 13.06 10.94
N LEU A 87 3.71 13.83 12.01
CA LEU A 87 4.20 15.22 11.92
C LEU A 87 5.61 15.30 11.29
N HIS A 88 6.44 14.29 11.52
CA HIS A 88 7.75 14.16 10.89
C HIS A 88 7.64 14.06 9.36
N VAL A 89 6.57 13.48 8.82
CA VAL A 89 6.32 13.44 7.37
C VAL A 89 6.00 14.85 6.86
N ALA A 90 5.25 15.65 7.61
CA ALA A 90 5.00 17.05 7.25
C ALA A 90 6.28 17.89 7.24
N HIS A 91 7.22 17.60 8.16
CA HIS A 91 8.54 18.23 8.15
C HIS A 91 9.36 17.84 6.91
N LEU A 92 9.30 16.56 6.49
CA LEU A 92 9.89 16.11 5.23
C LEU A 92 9.23 16.82 4.03
N CYS A 93 7.89 16.92 4.00
CA CYS A 93 7.11 17.58 2.95
C CYS A 93 7.39 19.09 2.82
N GLY A 94 7.58 19.78 3.94
CA GLY A 94 7.81 21.24 3.96
C GLY A 94 9.19 21.63 3.43
N ILE A 95 10.10 20.66 3.30
CA ILE A 95 11.46 20.84 2.80
C ILE A 95 11.58 20.27 1.37
N ILE A 96 10.86 19.19 1.03
CA ILE A 96 10.86 18.50 -0.28
C ILE A 96 9.50 17.79 -0.49
N ASN A 97 9.00 17.62 -1.73
CA ASN A 97 7.85 16.74 -1.99
C ASN A 97 8.16 15.29 -1.52
N VAL A 98 7.18 14.54 -1.00
CA VAL A 98 7.40 13.19 -0.42
C VAL A 98 6.62 12.12 -1.21
N LEU A 99 7.26 10.97 -1.44
CA LEU A 99 6.61 9.79 -1.98
C LEU A 99 6.34 8.77 -0.85
N CYS A 100 5.06 8.41 -0.66
CA CYS A 100 4.65 7.43 0.33
C CYS A 100 4.40 6.07 -0.33
N CYS A 101 5.13 5.03 0.09
CA CYS A 101 4.90 3.66 -0.37
C CYS A 101 3.79 3.01 0.46
N ALA A 102 2.58 3.01 -0.10
CA ALA A 102 1.50 2.14 0.30
C ALA A 102 0.92 1.50 -0.97
N PRO A 103 0.65 0.18 -0.97
CA PRO A 103 0.20 -0.58 -2.13
C PRO A 103 -1.30 -0.35 -2.46
N THR A 104 -1.88 0.73 -1.94
CA THR A 104 -3.26 1.09 -2.20
C THR A 104 -3.25 2.35 -3.07
N LEU A 105 -3.17 2.14 -4.39
CA LEU A 105 -4.04 2.91 -5.28
C LEU A 105 -5.46 2.68 -4.79
N CYS A 106 -6.16 3.77 -4.48
CA CYS A 106 -7.61 3.76 -4.34
C CYS A 106 -8.29 3.14 -5.56
#